data_AF-A0AAV2CNU9-F1
#
_entry.id   AF-A0AAV2CNU9-F1
#
_cell.length_a   1.000
_cell.length_b   1.000
_cell.length_c   1.000
_cell.angle_alpha   90.00
_cell.angle_beta   90.00
_cell.angle_gamma   90.00
#
_symmetry.space_group_name_H-M   'P 1'
#
loop_
_entity.id
_entity.type
_entity.pdbx_description
1 polymer ?
#
loop_
_entity_poly.entity_id
_entity_poly.type
_entity_poly.pdbx_seq_one_letter_code
_entity_poly.pdbx_strand_id
1 'polypeptide(L)'
;MERPKGFFSTLWSFVIFLPIFIGLLILGIIKGVILCPVILIFMLIGNFGIILSLWPFHFYWTYYSILRSRQLGPFVKLLLCICLPTVLILLPVFCFAGSIVGGALYGLLSPIFATFDAIGEGKSDKLYHCFVDGTIDTVSGCFTIIRDFGDVCYHSYSSLMDDLQKKGPEDGKYYEIRLLQLPGALIVGVLGVLLDFPMVSFIALCKSPYMLFKGWHRLFHDLVGREGPFLETICVPFAGLAILLWPLAVAGAVLGSMVSSIFLGAYAAVIVYQESFCYGLRYVAASLAIYDEYSNDILDLPEGSCFPRPQYRKKSEGTSRSASFTRPASSFKKSFSRTISITGPLVDVKPFELLESWFQNCQVHGEKFLSEGLITQEDVEDAKSGKGSRAISTGLPTFCLLQALLRSAKANCAGILLSDNVTEITSTNRPRDAFFDWFLNPFLVIKDQLKAQNLSESEEDYLCKLVLLYGDPVKLKTSYIGQPPETERKRAELDALARRLQGIVKSISRFPTARRNFQNLVNNLSEHLARKNGNGRKKFARSKSAFARIFSQRSVVNGKPSFSHSSDSDSQQVSASREVDVV
;
A
#
# COMPACT_ATOMS: atom_id res chain seq x y z
N MET A 1 7.28 15.90 -34.45
CA MET A 1 7.53 17.31 -34.78
C MET A 1 8.90 17.66 -34.25
N GLU A 2 9.80 18.18 -35.09
CA GLU A 2 11.10 18.68 -34.64
C GLU A 2 10.93 19.82 -33.65
N ARG A 3 11.87 19.91 -32.71
CA ARG A 3 11.79 20.86 -31.60
C ARG A 3 11.90 22.29 -32.12
N PRO A 4 10.96 23.18 -31.77
CA PRO A 4 11.13 24.60 -32.00
C PRO A 4 12.34 25.11 -31.19
N LYS A 5 13.43 25.51 -31.87
CA LYS A 5 14.57 26.17 -31.22
C LYS A 5 14.34 27.68 -31.28
N GLY A 6 14.11 28.29 -30.11
CA GLY A 6 13.98 29.73 -29.93
C GLY A 6 12.65 30.15 -29.30
N PHE A 7 12.69 31.18 -28.45
CA PHE A 7 11.56 31.70 -27.65
C PHE A 7 10.27 31.91 -28.47
N PHE A 8 10.38 32.48 -29.67
CA PHE A 8 9.24 32.72 -30.56
C PHE A 8 8.60 31.44 -31.12
N SER A 9 9.41 30.41 -31.37
CA SER A 9 8.94 29.14 -31.89
C SER A 9 8.24 28.31 -30.80
N THR A 10 8.75 28.37 -29.56
CA THR A 10 8.09 27.82 -28.36
C THR A 10 6.78 28.56 -28.04
N LEU A 11 6.77 29.90 -28.14
CA LEU A 11 5.57 30.72 -27.95
C LEU A 11 4.50 30.39 -28.99
N TRP A 12 4.90 30.21 -30.26
CA TRP A 12 3.99 29.83 -31.33
C TRP A 12 3.38 28.43 -31.13
N SER A 13 4.20 27.45 -30.73
CA SER A 13 3.68 26.12 -30.35
C SER A 13 2.73 26.17 -29.15
N PHE A 14 2.99 27.04 -28.17
CA PHE A 14 2.08 27.26 -27.03
C PHE A 14 0.74 27.85 -27.48
N VAL A 15 0.75 28.85 -28.37
CA VAL A 15 -0.47 29.47 -28.92
C VAL A 15 -1.31 28.46 -29.71
N ILE A 16 -0.68 27.53 -30.44
CA ILE A 16 -1.38 26.45 -31.16
C ILE A 16 -1.90 25.36 -30.20
N PHE A 17 -1.16 25.07 -29.13
CA PHE A 17 -1.54 24.07 -28.14
C PHE A 17 -2.70 24.51 -27.24
N LEU A 18 -2.75 25.80 -26.89
CA LEU A 18 -3.77 26.36 -26.00
C LEU A 18 -5.22 26.09 -26.43
N PRO A 19 -5.65 26.31 -27.69
CA PRO A 19 -7.02 25.99 -28.12
C PRO A 19 -7.32 24.50 -28.08
N ILE A 20 -6.32 23.63 -28.34
CA ILE A 20 -6.48 22.17 -28.22
C ILE A 20 -6.69 21.80 -26.76
N PHE A 21 -5.84 22.30 -25.86
CA PHE A 21 -5.99 22.10 -24.41
C PHE A 21 -7.35 22.57 -23.89
N ILE A 22 -7.78 23.77 -24.28
CA ILE A 22 -9.08 24.34 -23.89
C ILE A 22 -10.22 23.47 -24.45
N GLY A 23 -10.13 23.03 -25.70
CA GLY A 23 -11.14 22.16 -26.31
C GLY A 23 -11.29 20.83 -25.56
N LEU A 24 -10.18 20.22 -25.16
CA LEU A 24 -10.16 18.98 -24.38
C LEU A 24 -10.69 19.18 -22.97
N LEU A 25 -10.31 20.28 -22.33
CA LEU A 25 -10.80 20.64 -21.01
C LEU A 25 -12.32 20.86 -21.04
N ILE A 26 -12.84 21.59 -22.03
CA ILE A 26 -14.28 21.79 -22.22
C ILE A 26 -14.98 20.44 -22.45
N LEU A 27 -14.44 19.60 -23.32
CA LEU A 27 -14.99 18.26 -23.57
C LEU A 27 -15.01 17.40 -22.30
N GLY A 28 -13.91 17.38 -21.55
CA GLY A 28 -13.78 16.68 -20.28
C GLY A 28 -14.76 17.20 -19.24
N ILE A 29 -14.92 18.52 -19.12
CA ILE A 29 -15.89 19.16 -18.22
C ILE A 29 -17.32 18.80 -18.63
N ILE A 30 -17.66 18.84 -19.92
CA ILE A 30 -19.01 18.46 -20.39
C ILE A 30 -19.30 17.01 -20.01
N LYS A 31 -18.36 16.08 -20.28
CA LYS A 31 -18.49 14.67 -19.89
C LYS A 31 -18.62 14.53 -18.37
N GLY A 32 -17.78 15.24 -17.62
CA GLY A 32 -17.81 15.26 -16.16
C GLY A 32 -19.15 15.77 -15.61
N VAL A 33 -19.70 16.86 -16.13
CA VAL A 33 -20.99 17.42 -15.70
C VAL A 33 -22.15 16.47 -16.02
N ILE A 34 -22.10 15.77 -17.15
CA ILE A 34 -23.12 14.79 -17.53
C ILE A 34 -23.03 13.53 -16.64
N LEU A 35 -21.83 13.03 -16.38
CA LEU A 35 -21.63 11.78 -15.64
C LEU A 35 -21.70 11.98 -14.13
N CYS A 36 -21.25 13.12 -13.61
CA CYS A 36 -21.24 13.44 -12.17
C CYS A 36 -22.56 13.11 -11.45
N PRO A 37 -23.76 13.56 -11.89
CA PRO A 37 -25.00 13.22 -11.19
C PRO A 37 -25.29 11.72 -11.18
N VAL A 38 -25.01 11.00 -12.27
CA VAL A 38 -25.21 9.55 -12.36
C VAL A 38 -24.27 8.81 -11.40
N ILE A 39 -22.99 9.18 -11.39
CA ILE A 39 -21.97 8.59 -10.51
C ILE A 39 -22.28 8.91 -9.05
N LEU A 40 -22.69 10.14 -8.74
CA LEU A 40 -23.11 10.54 -7.40
C LEU A 40 -24.27 9.69 -6.89
N ILE A 41 -25.29 9.46 -7.72
CA ILE A 41 -26.44 8.61 -7.38
C ILE A 41 -25.99 7.16 -7.13
N PHE A 42 -25.19 6.57 -8.02
CA PHE A 42 -24.71 5.20 -7.83
C PHE A 42 -23.85 5.05 -6.57
N MET A 43 -22.94 5.99 -6.32
CA MET A 43 -22.07 5.95 -5.15
C MET A 43 -22.87 6.15 -3.86
N LEU A 44 -23.84 7.06 -3.84
CA LEU A 44 -24.72 7.25 -2.70
C LEU A 44 -25.57 6.02 -2.42
N ILE A 45 -26.30 5.51 -3.41
CA ILE A 45 -27.17 4.33 -3.24
C ILE A 45 -26.34 3.10 -2.85
N GLY A 46 -25.22 2.87 -3.55
CA GLY A 46 -24.35 1.72 -3.31
C GLY A 46 -23.75 1.74 -1.91
N ASN A 47 -23.07 2.83 -1.54
CA ASN A 47 -22.43 2.94 -0.22
C ASN A 47 -23.46 3.00 0.91
N PHE A 48 -24.58 3.71 0.73
CA PHE A 48 -25.64 3.75 1.73
C PHE A 48 -26.28 2.39 1.95
N GLY A 49 -26.54 1.63 0.88
CA GLY A 49 -27.02 0.25 0.97
C GLY A 49 -26.05 -0.67 1.74
N ILE A 50 -24.75 -0.57 1.47
CA ILE A 50 -23.71 -1.31 2.21
C ILE A 50 -23.69 -0.91 3.69
N ILE A 51 -23.69 0.40 3.98
CA ILE A 51 -23.68 0.91 5.35
C ILE A 51 -24.92 0.40 6.10
N LEU A 52 -26.12 0.65 5.58
CA LEU A 52 -27.37 0.32 6.26
C LEU A 52 -27.51 -1.19 6.50
N SER A 53 -27.12 -2.02 5.52
CA SER A 53 -27.20 -3.48 5.64
C SER A 53 -26.18 -4.04 6.64
N LEU A 54 -24.95 -3.55 6.65
CA LEU A 54 -23.91 -4.03 7.56
C LEU A 54 -23.95 -3.35 8.93
N TRP A 55 -24.66 -2.24 9.10
CA TRP A 55 -24.64 -1.45 10.34
C TRP A 55 -25.00 -2.26 11.59
N PRO A 56 -26.08 -3.08 11.61
CA PRO A 56 -26.38 -3.94 12.76
C PRO A 56 -25.28 -4.98 13.01
N PHE A 57 -24.71 -5.54 11.93
CA PHE A 57 -23.60 -6.48 12.03
C PHE A 57 -22.36 -5.82 12.63
N HIS A 58 -22.00 -4.61 12.19
CA HIS A 58 -20.90 -3.83 12.77
C HIS A 58 -21.14 -3.59 14.25
N PHE A 59 -22.32 -3.12 14.65
CA PHE A 59 -22.68 -2.96 16.05
C PHE A 59 -22.43 -4.25 16.85
N TYR A 60 -23.12 -5.32 16.49
CA TYR A 60 -23.02 -6.60 17.18
C TYR A 60 -21.57 -7.12 17.23
N TRP A 61 -20.89 -7.17 16.08
CA TRP A 61 -19.56 -7.73 15.97
C TRP A 61 -18.51 -6.93 16.74
N THR A 62 -18.64 -5.59 16.81
CA THR A 62 -17.73 -4.75 17.61
C THR A 62 -17.87 -5.05 19.10
N TYR A 63 -19.09 -5.01 19.62
CA TYR A 63 -19.36 -5.28 21.03
C TYR A 63 -18.91 -6.69 21.41
N TYR A 64 -19.29 -7.67 20.58
CA TYR A 64 -18.87 -9.05 20.75
C TYR A 64 -17.34 -9.18 20.80
N SER A 65 -16.62 -8.52 19.88
CA SER A 65 -15.16 -8.58 19.81
C SER A 65 -14.48 -7.94 21.02
N ILE A 66 -14.97 -6.79 21.48
CA ILE A 66 -14.43 -6.09 22.66
C ILE A 66 -14.64 -6.91 23.92
N LEU A 67 -15.86 -7.42 24.14
CA LEU A 67 -16.19 -8.22 25.31
C LEU A 67 -15.37 -9.52 25.35
N ARG A 68 -15.20 -10.17 24.19
CA ARG A 68 -14.43 -11.42 24.06
C ARG A 68 -12.91 -11.23 24.03
N SER A 69 -12.43 -10.01 23.74
CA SER A 69 -10.99 -9.75 23.63
C SER A 69 -10.25 -10.10 24.92
N ARG A 70 -9.13 -10.79 24.77
CA ARG A 70 -8.20 -11.14 25.87
C ARG A 70 -7.14 -10.06 26.09
N GLN A 71 -7.04 -9.08 25.19
CA GLN A 71 -6.05 -8.01 25.29
C GLN A 71 -6.51 -6.87 26.19
N LEU A 72 -7.82 -6.70 26.38
CA LEU A 72 -8.40 -5.55 27.07
C LEU A 72 -8.78 -5.89 28.51
N GLY A 73 -8.42 -5.03 29.46
CA GLY A 73 -8.86 -5.13 30.85
C GLY A 73 -10.35 -4.81 31.02
N PRO A 74 -10.98 -5.24 32.13
CA PRO A 74 -12.41 -5.03 32.39
C PRO A 74 -12.84 -3.55 32.29
N PHE A 75 -12.04 -2.65 32.84
CA PHE A 75 -12.33 -1.21 32.81
C PHE A 75 -12.22 -0.61 31.39
N VAL A 76 -11.26 -1.09 30.59
CA VAL A 76 -11.12 -0.65 29.20
C VAL A 76 -12.29 -1.12 28.37
N LYS A 77 -12.77 -2.35 28.60
CA LYS A 77 -13.99 -2.87 27.97
C LYS A 77 -15.20 -2.00 28.31
N LEU A 78 -15.39 -1.67 29.59
CA LEU A 78 -16.49 -0.82 30.04
C LEU A 78 -16.44 0.56 29.38
N LEU A 79 -15.28 1.22 29.42
CA LEU A 79 -15.10 2.54 28.80
C LEU A 79 -15.37 2.50 27.29
N LEU A 80 -14.80 1.51 26.59
CA LEU A 80 -15.05 1.34 25.16
C LEU A 80 -16.55 1.13 24.91
N CYS A 81 -17.23 0.26 25.66
CA CYS A 81 -18.67 0.04 25.51
C CYS A 81 -19.51 1.32 25.70
N ILE A 82 -19.06 2.27 26.52
CA ILE A 82 -19.75 3.56 26.72
C ILE A 82 -19.47 4.53 25.56
N CYS A 83 -18.24 4.58 25.05
CA CYS A 83 -17.84 5.50 23.99
C CYS A 83 -18.20 5.00 22.57
N LEU A 84 -18.29 3.69 22.38
CA LEU A 84 -18.51 3.05 21.08
C LEU A 84 -19.82 3.47 20.39
N PRO A 85 -20.98 3.62 21.08
CA PRO A 85 -22.23 4.03 20.43
C PRO A 85 -22.06 5.33 19.65
N THR A 86 -21.42 6.34 20.25
CA THR A 86 -21.19 7.63 19.61
C THR A 86 -20.37 7.46 18.33
N VAL A 87 -19.29 6.68 18.38
CA VAL A 87 -18.45 6.43 17.20
C VAL A 87 -19.21 5.67 16.11
N LEU A 88 -19.96 4.63 16.47
CA LEU A 88 -20.72 3.81 15.52
C LEU A 88 -21.92 4.54 14.89
N ILE A 89 -22.47 5.55 15.57
CA ILE A 89 -23.55 6.42 15.04
C ILE A 89 -22.96 7.51 14.14
N LEU A 90 -21.82 8.10 14.53
CA LEU A 90 -21.16 9.13 13.73
C LEU A 90 -20.55 8.58 12.44
N LEU A 91 -20.04 7.34 12.45
CA LEU A 91 -19.37 6.72 11.31
C LEU A 91 -20.25 6.71 10.03
N PRO A 92 -21.53 6.27 10.05
CA PRO A 92 -22.43 6.40 8.89
C PRO A 92 -22.55 7.82 8.35
N VAL A 93 -22.62 8.83 9.22
CA VAL A 93 -22.74 10.25 8.82
C VAL A 93 -21.49 10.68 8.04
N PHE A 94 -20.31 10.33 8.55
CA PHE A 94 -19.05 10.59 7.87
C PHE A 94 -18.93 9.83 6.55
N CYS A 95 -19.35 8.56 6.50
CA CYS A 95 -19.34 7.77 5.27
C CYS A 95 -20.32 8.33 4.22
N PHE A 96 -21.47 8.85 4.65
CA PHE A 96 -22.43 9.52 3.76
C PHE A 96 -21.84 10.81 3.19
N ALA A 97 -21.29 11.69 4.03
CA ALA A 97 -20.61 12.91 3.58
C ALA A 97 -19.44 12.59 2.64
N GLY A 98 -18.64 11.57 2.98
CA GLY A 98 -17.54 11.08 2.14
C GLY A 98 -18.00 10.53 0.80
N SER A 99 -19.18 9.91 0.72
CA SER A 99 -19.76 9.43 -0.54
C SER A 99 -20.24 10.57 -1.44
N ILE A 100 -20.77 11.65 -0.88
CA ILE A 100 -21.12 12.86 -1.64
C ILE A 100 -19.85 13.48 -2.23
N VAL A 101 -18.86 13.76 -1.38
CA VAL A 101 -17.63 14.42 -1.79
C VAL A 101 -16.84 13.54 -2.77
N GLY A 102 -16.68 12.25 -2.44
CA GLY A 102 -16.00 11.28 -3.28
C GLY A 102 -16.70 11.07 -4.62
N GLY A 103 -18.04 10.99 -4.63
CA GLY A 103 -18.82 10.81 -5.84
C GLY A 103 -18.77 12.02 -6.77
N ALA A 104 -18.84 13.23 -6.21
CA ALA A 104 -18.69 14.47 -6.96
C ALA A 104 -17.27 14.61 -7.55
N LEU A 105 -16.24 14.40 -6.73
CA LEU A 105 -14.84 14.49 -7.18
C LEU A 105 -14.53 13.42 -8.24
N TYR A 106 -14.88 12.16 -7.99
CA TYR A 106 -14.61 11.08 -8.93
C TYR A 106 -15.42 11.23 -10.22
N GLY A 107 -16.71 11.53 -10.12
CA GLY A 107 -17.60 11.71 -11.27
C GLY A 107 -17.23 12.88 -12.17
N LEU A 108 -16.65 13.95 -11.60
CA LEU A 108 -16.17 15.11 -12.36
C LEU A 108 -14.75 14.89 -12.91
N LEU A 109 -13.82 14.43 -12.07
CA LEU A 109 -12.40 14.39 -12.43
C LEU A 109 -12.02 13.16 -13.28
N SER A 110 -12.63 12.00 -13.06
CA SER A 110 -12.31 10.78 -13.83
C SER A 110 -12.51 10.98 -15.34
N PRO A 111 -13.66 11.51 -15.81
CA PRO A 111 -13.84 11.79 -17.24
C PRO A 111 -12.87 12.85 -17.80
N ILE A 112 -12.50 13.85 -16.99
CA ILE A 112 -11.52 14.87 -17.38
C ILE A 112 -10.15 14.24 -17.58
N PHE A 113 -9.65 13.44 -16.63
CA PHE A 113 -8.38 12.75 -16.78
C PHE A 113 -8.38 11.82 -17.99
N ALA A 114 -9.46 11.05 -18.19
CA ALA A 114 -9.59 10.16 -19.34
C ALA A 114 -9.55 10.90 -20.70
N THR A 115 -10.12 12.12 -20.80
CA THR A 115 -10.01 12.93 -22.02
C THR A 115 -8.57 13.36 -22.33
N PHE A 116 -7.76 13.62 -21.30
CA PHE A 116 -6.35 13.96 -21.48
C PHE A 116 -5.50 12.71 -21.73
N ASP A 117 -5.80 11.58 -21.09
CA ASP A 117 -5.14 10.29 -21.31
C ASP A 117 -5.33 9.77 -22.75
N ALA A 118 -6.50 10.03 -23.36
CA ALA A 118 -6.81 9.62 -24.74
C ALA A 118 -5.85 10.17 -25.81
N ILE A 119 -5.07 11.21 -25.49
CA ILE A 119 -4.15 11.89 -26.41
C ILE A 119 -2.72 11.34 -26.30
N GLY A 120 -2.45 10.55 -25.26
CA GLY A 120 -1.19 9.84 -25.06
C GLY A 120 -0.83 8.89 -26.21
N GLU A 121 0.39 8.37 -26.20
CA GLU A 121 0.87 7.44 -27.23
C GLU A 121 0.13 6.09 -27.21
N GLY A 122 -0.06 5.49 -28.40
CA GLY A 122 -0.53 4.11 -28.57
C GLY A 122 -1.96 3.90 -29.09
N LYS A 123 -2.73 4.96 -29.40
CA LYS A 123 -4.11 4.83 -29.93
C LYS A 123 -4.22 5.31 -31.39
N SER A 124 -4.82 4.48 -32.23
CA SER A 124 -4.97 4.72 -33.68
C SER A 124 -5.98 5.84 -34.01
N ASP A 125 -6.96 6.12 -33.14
CA ASP A 125 -8.01 7.14 -33.34
C ASP A 125 -8.19 8.09 -32.13
N LYS A 126 -7.24 9.02 -31.95
CA LYS A 126 -7.20 9.91 -30.77
C LYS A 126 -8.49 10.70 -30.53
N LEU A 127 -9.14 11.20 -31.58
CA LEU A 127 -10.37 11.99 -31.46
C LEU A 127 -11.55 11.14 -30.97
N TYR A 128 -11.76 9.96 -31.55
CA TYR A 128 -12.81 9.04 -31.11
C TYR A 128 -12.63 8.67 -29.63
N HIS A 129 -11.39 8.32 -29.25
CA HIS A 129 -11.04 8.00 -27.88
C HIS A 129 -11.25 9.17 -26.91
N CYS A 130 -11.04 10.42 -27.32
CA CYS A 130 -11.37 11.58 -26.48
C CYS A 130 -12.87 11.65 -26.15
N PHE A 131 -13.75 11.28 -27.07
CA PHE A 131 -15.21 11.27 -26.81
C PHE A 131 -15.64 10.06 -26.00
N VAL A 132 -15.13 8.87 -26.32
CA VAL A 132 -15.63 7.60 -25.76
C VAL A 132 -14.95 7.23 -24.44
N ASP A 133 -13.63 7.36 -24.34
CA ASP A 133 -12.88 6.89 -23.16
C ASP A 133 -13.30 7.63 -21.90
N GLY A 134 -13.41 6.94 -20.77
CA GLY A 134 -13.84 7.59 -19.52
C GLY A 134 -15.35 7.82 -19.41
N THR A 135 -16.17 7.31 -20.34
CA THR A 135 -17.62 7.24 -20.14
C THR A 135 -18.00 5.96 -19.39
N ILE A 136 -17.99 4.81 -20.07
CA ILE A 136 -18.25 3.49 -19.50
C ILE A 136 -17.20 3.14 -18.44
N ASP A 137 -15.93 3.50 -18.66
CA ASP A 137 -14.86 3.22 -17.71
C ASP A 137 -15.08 3.92 -16.37
N THR A 138 -15.59 5.17 -16.37
CA THR A 138 -15.90 5.90 -15.14
C THR A 138 -17.03 5.21 -14.37
N VAL A 139 -18.06 4.72 -15.07
CA VAL A 139 -19.17 3.96 -14.47
C VAL A 139 -18.66 2.62 -13.90
N SER A 140 -17.86 1.86 -14.66
CA SER A 140 -17.25 0.61 -14.22
C SER A 140 -16.33 0.82 -12.99
N GLY A 141 -15.53 1.88 -13.01
CA GLY A 141 -14.69 2.27 -11.89
C GLY A 141 -15.52 2.68 -10.67
N CYS A 142 -16.67 3.32 -10.84
CA CYS A 142 -17.61 3.60 -9.74
C CYS A 142 -18.08 2.31 -9.06
N PHE A 143 -18.49 1.29 -9.83
CA PHE A 143 -18.85 -0.02 -9.26
C PHE A 143 -17.66 -0.69 -8.57
N THR A 144 -16.45 -0.52 -9.09
CA THR A 144 -15.23 -0.98 -8.43
C THR A 144 -15.01 -0.29 -7.09
N ILE A 145 -15.23 1.02 -7.00
CA ILE A 145 -15.10 1.77 -5.74
C ILE A 145 -16.15 1.31 -4.73
N ILE A 146 -17.41 1.13 -5.14
CA ILE A 146 -18.50 0.64 -4.28
C ILE A 146 -18.17 -0.77 -3.77
N ARG A 147 -17.69 -1.66 -4.64
CA ARG A 147 -17.23 -3.00 -4.25
C ARG A 147 -16.07 -2.93 -3.26
N ASP A 148 -15.07 -2.09 -3.55
CA ASP A 148 -13.89 -1.94 -2.70
C ASP A 148 -14.30 -1.40 -1.30
N PHE A 149 -15.26 -0.48 -1.24
CA PHE A 149 -15.85 0.00 0.02
C PHE A 149 -16.56 -1.13 0.78
N GLY A 150 -17.37 -1.93 0.09
CA GLY A 150 -18.01 -3.13 0.67
C GLY A 150 -17.00 -4.14 1.21
N ASP A 151 -15.91 -4.37 0.48
CA ASP A 151 -14.81 -5.23 0.91
C ASP A 151 -14.12 -4.70 2.20
N VAL A 152 -13.95 -3.38 2.32
CA VAL A 152 -13.45 -2.77 3.56
C VAL A 152 -14.42 -3.00 4.72
N CYS A 153 -15.70 -2.68 4.52
CA CYS A 153 -16.73 -2.78 5.56
C CYS A 153 -16.97 -4.23 6.02
N TYR A 154 -16.94 -5.21 5.11
CA TYR A 154 -17.21 -6.58 5.50
C TYR A 154 -15.92 -7.33 5.86
N HIS A 155 -14.93 -7.39 4.97
CA HIS A 155 -13.78 -8.28 5.12
C HIS A 155 -12.65 -7.65 5.94
N SER A 156 -12.22 -6.43 5.59
CA SER A 156 -11.12 -5.78 6.29
C SER A 156 -11.49 -5.50 7.75
N TYR A 157 -12.72 -5.01 7.96
CA TYR A 157 -13.30 -4.83 9.29
C TYR A 157 -13.34 -6.13 10.10
N SER A 158 -13.92 -7.20 9.56
CA SER A 158 -14.02 -8.48 10.26
C SER A 158 -12.64 -9.05 10.58
N SER A 159 -11.67 -8.91 9.67
CA SER A 159 -10.27 -9.32 9.89
C SER A 159 -9.59 -8.57 11.02
N LEU A 160 -9.90 -7.29 11.22
CA LEU A 160 -9.39 -6.48 12.33
C LEU A 160 -10.03 -6.91 13.66
N MET A 161 -11.35 -7.11 13.65
CA MET A 161 -12.09 -7.56 14.83
C MET A 161 -11.68 -8.98 15.25
N ASP A 162 -11.42 -9.87 14.30
CA ASP A 162 -10.87 -11.20 14.53
C ASP A 162 -9.49 -11.15 15.20
N ASP A 163 -8.63 -10.23 14.77
CA ASP A 163 -7.31 -10.04 15.38
C ASP A 163 -7.43 -9.57 16.84
N LEU A 164 -8.35 -8.63 17.10
CA LEU A 164 -8.64 -8.14 18.45
C LEU A 164 -9.15 -9.26 19.39
N GLN A 165 -9.92 -10.21 18.85
CA GLN A 165 -10.40 -11.37 19.59
C GLN A 165 -9.31 -12.43 19.83
N LYS A 166 -8.54 -12.76 18.79
CA LYS A 166 -7.67 -13.95 18.76
C LYS A 166 -6.26 -13.70 19.28
N LYS A 167 -5.73 -12.47 19.15
CA LYS A 167 -4.39 -12.16 19.66
C LYS A 167 -4.44 -12.02 21.18
N GLY A 168 -3.59 -12.75 21.88
CA GLY A 168 -3.35 -12.55 23.31
C GLY A 168 -2.50 -11.29 23.55
N PRO A 169 -2.35 -10.87 24.81
CA PRO A 169 -1.35 -9.86 25.18
C PRO A 169 0.06 -10.38 24.89
N GLU A 170 0.93 -9.54 24.30
CA GLU A 170 2.30 -9.93 23.91
C GLU A 170 3.17 -10.34 25.12
N ASP A 171 2.94 -9.73 26.29
CA ASP A 171 3.67 -9.97 27.55
C ASP A 171 2.80 -10.63 28.63
N GLY A 172 1.65 -11.21 28.28
CA GLY A 172 0.70 -11.75 29.26
C GLY A 172 -0.08 -10.69 30.06
N LYS A 173 0.30 -9.41 29.96
CA LYS A 173 -0.39 -8.28 30.60
C LYS A 173 -1.43 -7.68 29.66
N TYR A 174 -2.67 -7.63 30.12
CA TYR A 174 -3.75 -6.96 29.42
C TYR A 174 -3.61 -5.44 29.51
N TYR A 175 -4.12 -4.73 28.50
CA TYR A 175 -4.18 -3.28 28.49
C TYR A 175 -5.17 -2.81 29.56
N GLU A 176 -4.65 -2.20 30.62
CA GLU A 176 -5.44 -1.52 31.65
C GLU A 176 -5.29 -0.01 31.53
N ILE A 177 -6.42 0.69 31.70
CA ILE A 177 -6.45 2.15 31.76
C ILE A 177 -6.44 2.60 33.23
N ARG A 178 -5.51 3.51 33.58
CA ARG A 178 -5.49 4.16 34.90
C ARG A 178 -6.63 5.18 35.01
N LEU A 179 -7.73 4.78 35.65
CA LEU A 179 -8.96 5.59 35.81
C LEU A 179 -8.72 7.00 36.38
N LEU A 180 -7.79 7.14 37.32
CA LEU A 180 -7.51 8.43 37.97
C LEU A 180 -7.00 9.51 36.98
N GLN A 181 -6.33 9.09 35.89
CA GLN A 181 -5.78 10.00 34.90
C GLN A 181 -6.79 10.36 33.80
N LEU A 182 -7.90 9.63 33.70
CA LEU A 182 -8.86 9.76 32.61
C LEU A 182 -9.62 11.11 32.60
N PRO A 183 -10.13 11.64 33.74
CA PRO A 183 -10.79 12.95 33.75
C PRO A 183 -9.84 14.07 33.32
N GLY A 184 -8.60 14.05 33.82
CA GLY A 184 -7.57 15.02 33.44
C GLY A 184 -7.21 14.93 31.96
N ALA A 185 -7.10 13.72 31.41
CA ALA A 185 -6.85 13.50 29.99
C ALA A 185 -7.99 14.02 29.12
N LEU A 186 -9.24 13.79 29.51
CA LEU A 186 -10.42 14.29 28.80
C LEU A 186 -10.45 15.83 28.77
N ILE A 187 -10.23 16.48 29.92
CA ILE A 187 -10.23 17.95 30.03
C ILE A 187 -9.17 18.57 29.13
N VAL A 188 -7.93 18.07 29.20
CA VAL A 188 -6.82 18.61 28.40
C VAL A 188 -6.97 18.26 26.92
N GLY A 189 -7.52 17.09 26.59
CA GLY A 189 -7.85 16.73 25.21
C GLY A 189 -8.88 17.66 24.59
N VAL A 190 -9.98 17.95 25.29
CA VAL A 190 -10.99 18.91 24.83
C VAL A 190 -10.39 20.31 24.70
N LEU A 191 -9.61 20.75 25.69
CA LEU A 191 -8.90 22.03 25.61
C LEU A 191 -7.96 22.10 24.40
N GLY A 192 -7.22 21.02 24.13
CA GLY A 192 -6.37 20.90 22.96
C GLY A 192 -7.14 21.04 21.66
N VAL A 193 -8.29 20.35 21.52
CA VAL A 193 -9.16 20.48 20.33
C VAL A 193 -9.70 21.91 20.17
N LEU A 194 -10.17 22.52 21.26
CA LEU A 194 -10.74 23.86 21.26
C LEU A 194 -9.72 24.93 20.86
N LEU A 195 -8.44 24.72 21.14
CA LEU A 195 -7.36 25.66 20.78
C LEU A 195 -6.76 25.34 19.41
N ASP A 196 -6.44 24.07 19.14
CA ASP A 196 -5.79 23.67 17.88
C ASP A 196 -6.72 23.89 16.69
N PHE A 197 -8.01 23.58 16.79
CA PHE A 197 -8.94 23.73 15.66
C PHE A 197 -8.97 25.17 15.08
N PRO A 198 -9.27 26.23 15.85
CA PRO A 198 -9.27 27.58 15.32
C PRO A 198 -7.87 28.06 14.91
N MET A 199 -6.83 27.75 15.70
CA MET A 199 -5.48 28.26 15.43
C MET A 199 -4.84 27.62 14.21
N VAL A 200 -4.92 26.29 14.07
CA VAL A 200 -4.41 25.58 12.89
C VAL A 200 -5.19 26.00 11.64
N SER A 201 -6.52 26.16 11.76
CA SER A 201 -7.34 26.68 10.65
C SER A 201 -6.88 28.07 10.21
N PHE A 202 -6.62 28.97 11.16
CA PHE A 202 -6.11 30.31 10.87
C PHE A 202 -4.74 30.29 10.20
N ILE A 203 -3.78 29.51 10.74
CA ILE A 203 -2.43 29.37 10.15
C ILE A 203 -2.53 28.81 8.73
N ALA A 204 -3.35 27.77 8.52
CA ALA A 204 -3.56 27.16 7.21
C ALA A 204 -4.13 28.18 6.21
N LEU A 205 -5.12 28.98 6.62
CA LEU A 205 -5.68 30.04 5.79
C LEU A 205 -4.65 31.12 5.45
N CYS A 206 -3.84 31.56 6.42
CA CYS A 206 -2.77 32.54 6.19
C CYS A 206 -1.66 32.02 5.27
N LYS A 207 -1.33 30.73 5.33
CA LYS A 207 -0.31 30.10 4.47
C LYS A 207 -0.85 29.66 3.11
N SER A 208 -2.17 29.56 2.95
CA SER A 208 -2.80 29.13 1.70
C SER A 208 -2.43 29.98 0.47
N PRO A 209 -2.31 31.33 0.53
CA PRO A 209 -1.89 32.12 -0.62
C PRO A 209 -0.43 31.83 -0.99
N TYR A 210 0.43 31.63 0.02
CA TYR A 210 1.83 31.27 -0.24
C TYR A 210 1.94 29.91 -0.93
N MET A 211 1.18 28.91 -0.46
CA MET A 211 1.09 27.59 -1.12
C MET A 211 0.57 27.70 -2.56
N LEU A 212 -0.43 28.55 -2.79
CA LEU A 212 -1.01 28.80 -4.11
C LEU A 212 0.04 29.38 -5.07
N PHE A 213 0.65 30.52 -4.71
CA PHE A 213 1.62 31.20 -5.58
C PHE A 213 2.91 30.40 -5.76
N LYS A 214 3.44 29.79 -4.70
CA LYS A 214 4.66 28.97 -4.80
C LYS A 214 4.43 27.72 -5.65
N GLY A 215 3.30 27.04 -5.43
CA GLY A 215 2.95 25.86 -6.20
C GLY A 215 2.70 26.19 -7.68
N TRP A 216 2.01 27.27 -7.98
CA TRP A 216 1.90 27.76 -9.36
C TRP A 216 3.26 28.10 -9.96
N HIS A 217 4.08 28.89 -9.27
CA HIS A 217 5.43 29.22 -9.73
C HIS A 217 6.23 27.97 -10.08
N ARG A 218 6.19 26.95 -9.21
CA ARG A 218 6.84 25.67 -9.45
C ARG A 218 6.26 24.92 -10.65
N LEU A 219 4.92 24.82 -10.75
CA LEU A 219 4.26 24.13 -11.86
C LEU A 219 4.49 24.84 -13.21
N PHE A 220 4.54 26.17 -13.22
CA PHE A 220 4.92 26.97 -14.40
C PHE A 220 6.40 26.76 -14.74
N HIS A 221 7.30 26.70 -13.75
CA HIS A 221 8.69 26.36 -13.99
C HIS A 221 8.87 24.93 -14.51
N ASP A 222 8.09 23.97 -14.02
CA ASP A 222 8.12 22.57 -14.49
C ASP A 222 7.55 22.45 -15.91
N LEU A 223 6.63 23.35 -16.29
CA LEU A 223 6.11 23.47 -17.66
C LEU A 223 7.15 24.09 -18.61
N VAL A 224 7.90 25.10 -18.16
CA VAL A 224 8.87 25.86 -18.97
C VAL A 224 10.26 25.19 -19.02
N GLY A 225 10.71 24.59 -17.92
CA GLY A 225 12.06 24.04 -17.74
C GLY A 225 12.29 22.63 -18.33
N ARG A 226 11.27 22.02 -18.95
CA ARG A 226 11.38 20.74 -19.65
C ARG A 226 12.06 20.90 -21.02
N GLU A 227 13.34 21.29 -21.04
CA GLU A 227 14.16 21.43 -22.26
C GLU A 227 14.89 20.13 -22.69
N GLY A 228 14.68 19.01 -22.00
CA GLY A 228 15.35 17.72 -22.29
C GLY A 228 14.67 16.86 -23.38
N PRO A 229 15.34 15.81 -23.92
CA PRO A 229 14.86 14.87 -24.96
C PRO A 229 13.43 14.29 -24.76
N PHE A 230 12.90 14.32 -23.54
CA PHE A 230 11.58 13.84 -23.13
C PHE A 230 10.44 14.89 -23.24
N LEU A 231 10.44 15.68 -24.31
CA LEU A 231 9.26 16.45 -24.75
C LEU A 231 8.35 15.51 -25.53
N GLU A 232 7.92 14.42 -24.90
CA GLU A 232 6.75 13.69 -25.40
C GLU A 232 5.55 14.62 -25.22
N THR A 233 4.85 14.88 -26.31
CA THR A 233 3.63 15.68 -26.44
C THR A 233 2.49 15.30 -25.48
N ILE A 234 2.71 14.24 -24.69
CA ILE A 234 1.82 13.60 -23.74
C ILE A 234 1.77 14.34 -22.40
N CYS A 235 2.89 14.88 -21.89
CA CYS A 235 2.94 15.42 -20.52
C CYS A 235 2.46 16.88 -20.39
N VAL A 236 2.44 17.64 -21.49
CA VAL A 236 2.08 19.07 -21.49
C VAL A 236 0.61 19.29 -21.11
N PRO A 237 -0.37 18.53 -21.63
CA PRO A 237 -1.76 18.62 -21.17
C PRO A 237 -1.94 18.30 -19.68
N PHE A 238 -1.25 17.29 -19.15
CA PHE A 238 -1.32 16.97 -17.71
C PHE A 238 -0.73 18.06 -16.83
N ALA A 239 0.38 18.67 -17.24
CA ALA A 239 0.96 19.81 -16.54
C ALA A 239 0.00 21.02 -16.54
N GLY A 240 -0.63 21.32 -17.68
CA GLY A 240 -1.67 22.36 -17.76
C GLY A 240 -2.88 22.09 -16.86
N LEU A 241 -3.35 20.84 -16.82
CA LEU A 241 -4.43 20.42 -15.93
C LEU A 241 -4.04 20.53 -14.44
N ALA A 242 -2.80 20.17 -14.09
CA ALA A 242 -2.28 20.30 -12.74
C ALA A 242 -2.21 21.76 -12.27
N ILE A 243 -1.83 22.69 -13.16
CA ILE A 243 -1.85 24.15 -12.87
C ILE A 243 -3.29 24.62 -12.57
N LEU A 244 -4.26 24.17 -13.37
CA LEU A 244 -5.67 24.53 -13.20
C LEU A 244 -6.29 23.94 -11.92
N LEU A 245 -5.93 22.70 -11.58
CA LEU A 245 -6.45 22.00 -10.41
C LEU A 245 -5.72 22.36 -9.11
N TRP A 246 -4.58 23.06 -9.19
CA TRP A 246 -3.79 23.44 -8.01
C TRP A 246 -4.58 24.22 -6.95
N PRO A 247 -5.44 25.21 -7.28
CA PRO A 247 -6.27 25.90 -6.28
C PRO A 247 -7.20 24.95 -5.50
N LEU A 248 -7.74 23.93 -6.17
CA LEU A 248 -8.56 22.91 -5.53
C LEU A 248 -7.72 22.07 -4.55
N ALA A 249 -6.47 21.74 -4.92
CA ALA A 249 -5.54 21.05 -4.03
C ALA A 249 -5.19 21.89 -2.79
N VAL A 250 -5.00 23.22 -2.95
CA VAL A 250 -4.78 24.15 -1.83
C VAL A 250 -6.00 24.20 -0.90
N ALA A 251 -7.22 24.31 -1.46
CA ALA A 251 -8.45 24.27 -0.67
C ALA A 251 -8.59 22.93 0.09
N GLY A 252 -8.28 21.81 -0.56
CA GLY A 252 -8.24 20.49 0.07
C GLY A 252 -7.21 20.40 1.20
N ALA A 253 -6.03 20.99 1.04
CA ALA A 253 -5.00 21.03 2.08
C ALA A 253 -5.42 21.86 3.31
N VAL A 254 -6.12 22.99 3.10
CA VAL A 254 -6.72 23.79 4.18
C VAL A 254 -7.76 22.97 4.92
N LEU A 255 -8.75 22.41 4.20
CA LEU A 255 -9.80 21.58 4.81
C LEU A 255 -9.21 20.37 5.55
N GLY A 256 -8.20 19.71 4.97
CA GLY A 256 -7.48 18.61 5.62
C GLY A 256 -6.75 19.05 6.88
N SER A 257 -6.19 20.25 6.89
CA SER A 257 -5.58 20.85 8.09
C SER A 257 -6.61 21.10 9.19
N MET A 258 -7.80 21.62 8.84
CA MET A 258 -8.89 21.85 9.79
C MET A 258 -9.41 20.55 10.41
N VAL A 259 -9.50 19.47 9.63
CA VAL A 259 -9.94 18.17 10.16
C VAL A 259 -8.84 17.52 11.00
N SER A 260 -7.59 17.57 10.54
CA SER A 260 -6.46 16.96 11.25
C SER A 260 -6.13 17.66 12.58
N SER A 261 -6.41 18.96 12.71
CA SER A 261 -6.20 19.70 13.96
C SER A 261 -7.04 19.17 15.13
N ILE A 262 -8.20 18.57 14.86
CA ILE A 262 -9.01 17.91 15.89
C ILE A 262 -8.22 16.74 16.50
N PHE A 263 -7.62 15.91 15.65
CA PHE A 263 -6.83 14.77 16.12
C PHE A 263 -5.51 15.21 16.76
N LEU A 264 -4.88 16.26 16.23
CA LEU A 264 -3.67 16.85 16.81
C LEU A 264 -3.95 17.34 18.23
N GLY A 265 -5.00 18.14 18.43
CA GLY A 265 -5.37 18.66 19.74
C GLY A 265 -5.81 17.56 20.71
N ALA A 266 -6.59 16.60 20.23
CA ALA A 266 -7.03 15.46 21.04
C ALA A 266 -5.86 14.58 21.53
N TYR A 267 -4.72 14.58 20.82
CA TYR A 267 -3.52 13.84 21.25
C TYR A 267 -2.95 14.35 22.59
N ALA A 268 -3.31 15.55 23.03
CA ALA A 268 -2.99 16.04 24.36
C ALA A 268 -3.50 15.10 25.48
N ALA A 269 -4.66 14.46 25.27
CA ALA A 269 -5.20 13.46 26.19
C ALA A 269 -4.26 12.26 26.35
N VAL A 270 -3.64 11.82 25.26
CA VAL A 270 -2.68 10.71 25.26
C VAL A 270 -1.42 11.10 26.05
N ILE A 271 -0.94 12.33 25.89
CA ILE A 271 0.22 12.83 26.65
C ILE A 271 -0.09 12.92 28.16
N VAL A 272 -1.28 13.39 28.55
CA VAL A 272 -1.69 13.39 29.96
C VAL A 272 -1.71 11.98 30.53
N TYR A 273 -2.22 11.03 29.74
CA TYR A 273 -2.31 9.63 30.13
C TYR A 273 -0.93 8.97 30.29
N GLN A 274 0.01 9.27 29.39
CA GLN A 274 1.35 8.68 29.41
C GLN A 274 2.27 9.30 30.47
N GLU A 275 2.16 10.61 30.67
CA GLU A 275 3.11 11.38 31.47
C GLU A 275 2.39 12.03 32.66
N SER A 276 1.81 13.22 32.46
CA SER A 276 1.07 13.95 33.48
C SER A 276 0.22 15.07 32.88
N PHE A 277 -0.69 15.62 33.68
CA PHE A 277 -1.53 16.77 33.32
C PHE A 277 -0.71 17.97 32.79
N CYS A 278 0.39 18.33 33.48
CA CYS A 278 1.24 19.46 33.07
C CYS A 278 1.93 19.22 31.72
N TYR A 279 2.33 17.97 31.43
CA TYR A 279 2.93 17.61 30.14
C TYR A 279 1.90 17.70 29.01
N GLY A 280 0.64 17.37 29.27
CA GLY A 280 -0.46 17.57 28.32
C GLY A 280 -0.68 19.05 27.99
N LEU A 281 -0.71 19.94 28.99
CA LEU A 281 -0.81 21.38 28.75
C LEU A 281 0.38 21.93 27.95
N ARG A 282 1.60 21.45 28.24
CA ARG A 282 2.78 21.78 27.42
C ARG A 282 2.62 21.28 25.99
N TYR A 283 2.04 20.10 25.79
CA TYR A 283 1.76 19.60 24.45
C TYR A 283 0.78 20.49 23.70
N VAL A 284 -0.29 20.97 24.34
CA VAL A 284 -1.25 21.91 23.71
C VAL A 284 -0.56 23.22 23.28
N ALA A 285 0.43 23.70 24.03
CA ALA A 285 1.22 24.85 23.57
C ALA A 285 2.19 24.47 22.43
N ALA A 286 2.75 23.25 22.47
CA ALA A 286 3.71 22.77 21.48
C ALA A 286 3.07 22.29 20.15
N SER A 287 1.79 21.89 20.14
CA SER A 287 1.07 21.37 18.97
C SER A 287 1.06 22.40 17.84
N LEU A 288 0.84 23.67 18.16
CA LEU A 288 0.90 24.78 17.21
C LEU A 288 2.29 24.90 16.57
N ALA A 289 3.35 24.82 17.38
CA ALA A 289 4.72 24.84 16.86
C ALA A 289 5.02 23.63 15.97
N ILE A 290 4.48 22.46 16.29
CA ILE A 290 4.63 21.24 15.48
C ILE A 290 3.93 21.39 14.12
N TYR A 291 2.69 21.90 14.10
CA TYR A 291 1.96 22.13 12.86
C TYR A 291 2.61 23.22 12.00
N ASP A 292 3.05 24.32 12.63
CA ASP A 292 3.69 25.44 11.96
C ASP A 292 5.04 25.05 11.34
N GLU A 293 5.88 24.30 12.06
CA GLU A 293 7.14 23.72 11.55
C GLU A 293 6.86 22.77 10.37
N TYR A 294 5.91 21.85 10.52
CA TYR A 294 5.53 20.92 9.46
C TYR A 294 5.03 21.62 8.20
N SER A 295 4.19 22.64 8.36
CA SER A 295 3.68 23.41 7.23
C SER A 295 4.75 24.31 6.61
N ASN A 296 5.73 24.80 7.40
CA ASN A 296 6.90 25.49 6.85
C ASN A 296 7.73 24.55 5.98
N ASP A 297 7.98 23.32 6.45
CA ASP A 297 8.74 22.31 5.70
C ASP A 297 8.05 21.93 4.37
N ILE A 298 6.73 21.70 4.39
CA ILE A 298 5.95 21.42 3.17
C ILE A 298 6.03 22.55 2.16
N LEU A 299 6.08 23.79 2.66
CA LEU A 299 6.10 24.98 1.85
C LEU A 299 7.52 25.45 1.56
N ASP A 300 8.57 24.68 1.89
CA ASP A 300 9.98 25.09 1.97
C ASP A 300 10.16 26.57 2.39
N LEU A 301 9.55 26.93 3.52
CA LEU A 301 9.72 28.19 4.23
C LEU A 301 10.92 28.08 5.21
N PRO A 302 11.41 29.18 5.79
CA PRO A 302 12.50 29.14 6.76
C PRO A 302 12.25 28.13 7.90
N GLU A 303 13.29 27.38 8.26
CA GLU A 303 13.21 26.35 9.29
C GLU A 303 12.81 26.93 10.65
N GLY A 304 11.92 26.21 11.35
CA GLY A 304 11.46 26.55 12.69
C GLY A 304 10.01 27.03 12.73
N SER A 305 9.60 27.50 13.91
CA SER A 305 8.26 28.01 14.16
C SER A 305 8.33 29.28 15.00
N CYS A 306 7.38 30.19 14.79
CA CYS A 306 7.21 31.37 15.64
C CYS A 306 6.53 31.05 16.99
N PHE A 307 6.01 29.84 17.17
CA PHE A 307 5.34 29.39 18.39
C PHE A 307 6.31 28.74 19.39
N PRO A 308 6.04 28.85 20.69
CA PRO A 308 6.86 28.19 21.70
C PRO A 308 6.75 26.67 21.60
N ARG A 309 7.88 25.97 21.70
CA ARG A 309 7.93 24.50 21.71
C ARG A 309 8.40 23.97 23.07
N PRO A 310 7.55 24.02 24.12
CA PRO A 310 7.92 23.51 25.43
C PRO A 310 8.13 21.99 25.38
N GLN A 311 9.01 21.48 26.25
CA GLN A 311 9.26 20.04 26.36
C GLN A 311 8.05 19.34 27.00
N TYR A 312 7.34 18.57 26.21
CA TYR A 312 6.11 17.86 26.60
C TYR A 312 6.33 16.35 26.87
N ARG A 313 7.56 15.85 26.80
CA ARG A 313 7.95 14.47 27.15
C ARG A 313 9.24 14.45 27.96
N LYS A 314 9.38 13.45 28.83
CA LYS A 314 10.66 13.19 29.52
C LYS A 314 11.67 12.62 28.52
N LYS A 315 12.94 13.01 28.64
CA LYS A 315 14.03 12.35 27.91
C LYS A 315 14.23 10.96 28.53
N SER A 316 13.84 9.92 27.82
CA SER A 316 14.14 8.55 28.23
C SER A 316 15.59 8.21 27.90
N GLU A 317 16.40 7.96 28.93
CA GLU A 317 17.62 7.15 28.81
C GLU A 317 17.22 5.71 28.41
N GLY A 318 18.07 5.06 27.62
CA GLY A 318 17.69 3.95 26.74
C GLY A 318 16.83 2.85 27.35
N THR A 319 15.75 2.49 26.66
CA THR A 319 15.14 1.16 26.71
C THR A 319 14.45 0.88 25.38
N SER A 320 15.17 0.18 24.51
CA SER A 320 14.66 -0.46 23.31
C SER A 320 13.93 -1.75 23.72
N ARG A 321 12.62 -1.68 23.95
CA ARG A 321 11.68 -2.83 23.95
C ARG A 321 10.23 -2.33 24.17
N SER A 322 9.53 -2.02 23.08
CA SER A 322 8.09 -2.28 22.89
C SER A 322 7.55 -1.57 21.63
N ALA A 323 6.85 -2.35 20.80
CA ALA A 323 5.87 -1.95 19.79
C ALA A 323 6.26 -0.86 18.77
N SER A 324 6.71 -1.35 17.62
CA SER A 324 6.72 -0.68 16.33
C SER A 324 5.32 -0.14 15.95
N PHE A 325 5.08 1.14 16.17
CA PHE A 325 4.37 2.05 15.25
C PHE A 325 4.58 3.53 15.59
N THR A 326 5.56 3.85 16.44
CA THR A 326 5.88 5.24 16.81
C THR A 326 7.08 5.69 15.98
N ARG A 327 6.84 6.55 14.98
CA ARG A 327 7.90 7.28 14.29
C ARG A 327 8.80 7.97 15.32
N PRO A 328 10.13 7.76 15.32
CA PRO A 328 11.02 8.69 15.96
C PRO A 328 11.12 9.92 15.05
N ALA A 329 10.49 11.03 15.47
CA ALA A 329 10.61 12.35 14.84
C ALA A 329 12.04 12.95 14.93
N SER A 330 13.06 12.15 15.25
CA SER A 330 14.44 12.57 15.47
C SER A 330 15.46 11.91 14.53
N SER A 331 15.08 10.94 13.69
CA SER A 331 16.03 10.35 12.71
C SER A 331 16.15 11.11 11.39
N PHE A 332 15.32 12.14 11.15
CA PHE A 332 15.40 12.98 9.95
C PHE A 332 16.50 14.05 10.02
N LYS A 333 17.05 14.34 11.21
CA LYS A 333 18.02 15.43 11.39
C LYS A 333 19.49 15.08 11.12
N LYS A 334 19.82 13.89 10.59
CA LYS A 334 21.23 13.51 10.39
C LYS A 334 21.62 12.89 9.04
N SER A 335 20.85 13.16 7.98
CA SER A 335 21.31 12.81 6.62
C SER A 335 20.92 13.84 5.54
N PHE A 336 20.92 15.12 5.88
CA PHE A 336 21.12 16.18 4.89
C PHE A 336 22.51 16.78 5.10
N SER A 337 23.52 16.02 4.70
CA SER A 337 24.89 16.53 4.58
C SER A 337 25.49 15.92 3.33
N ARG A 338 25.71 16.80 2.35
CA ARG A 338 26.31 16.59 1.03
C ARG A 338 25.55 15.65 0.08
N THR A 339 25.01 16.28 -0.96
CA THR A 339 25.01 15.79 -2.35
C THR A 339 26.30 15.02 -2.64
N ILE A 340 26.25 13.70 -2.49
CA ILE A 340 27.12 12.81 -3.25
C ILE A 340 26.37 12.61 -4.56
N SER A 341 26.94 13.11 -5.64
CA SER A 341 26.46 12.93 -7.00
C SER A 341 26.39 11.43 -7.32
N ILE A 342 25.20 10.84 -7.20
CA ILE A 342 24.94 9.52 -7.77
C ILE A 342 24.65 9.74 -9.25
N THR A 343 25.68 9.56 -10.07
CA THR A 343 25.56 9.40 -11.53
C THR A 343 24.94 8.04 -11.82
N GLY A 344 23.61 8.00 -11.90
CA GLY A 344 22.85 6.87 -12.41
C GLY A 344 21.43 7.34 -12.76
N PRO A 345 20.83 6.91 -13.87
CA PRO A 345 19.46 7.28 -14.20
C PRO A 345 18.54 6.75 -13.09
N LEU A 346 17.87 7.65 -12.36
CA LEU A 346 16.81 7.28 -11.44
C LEU A 346 15.68 6.67 -12.28
N VAL A 347 15.55 5.34 -12.25
CA VAL A 347 14.38 4.66 -12.78
C VAL A 347 13.21 5.01 -11.87
N ASP A 348 12.25 5.77 -12.41
CA ASP A 348 10.99 6.07 -11.73
C ASP A 348 10.11 4.83 -11.80
N VAL A 349 10.00 4.10 -10.69
CA VAL A 349 9.27 2.85 -10.64
C VAL A 349 7.82 3.13 -10.23
N LYS A 350 6.84 2.68 -11.02
CA LYS A 350 5.43 2.95 -10.72
C LYS A 350 4.92 2.05 -9.58
N PRO A 351 4.15 2.59 -8.60
CA PRO A 351 3.60 1.84 -7.48
C PRO A 351 2.80 0.59 -7.93
N PHE A 352 2.00 0.74 -8.98
CA PHE A 352 1.09 -0.28 -9.47
C PHE A 352 1.83 -1.44 -10.13
N GLU A 353 2.83 -1.15 -10.96
CA GLU A 353 3.65 -2.16 -11.65
C GLU A 353 4.39 -3.07 -10.65
N LEU A 354 4.84 -2.51 -9.53
CA LEU A 354 5.47 -3.28 -8.46
C LEU A 354 4.53 -4.25 -7.77
N LEU A 355 3.32 -3.77 -7.46
CA LEU A 355 2.31 -4.60 -6.82
C LEU A 355 1.88 -5.71 -7.78
N GLU A 356 1.63 -5.38 -9.04
CA GLU A 356 1.25 -6.33 -10.08
C GLU A 356 2.33 -7.39 -10.30
N SER A 357 3.60 -6.99 -10.43
CA SER A 357 4.73 -7.92 -10.54
C SER A 357 4.81 -8.87 -9.34
N TRP A 358 4.57 -8.39 -8.12
CA TRP A 358 4.54 -9.26 -6.94
C TRP A 358 3.40 -10.29 -6.99
N PHE A 359 2.20 -9.90 -7.43
CA PHE A 359 1.06 -10.82 -7.59
C PHE A 359 1.27 -11.81 -8.75
N GLN A 360 1.88 -11.40 -9.86
CA GLN A 360 2.27 -12.31 -10.95
C GLN A 360 3.25 -13.38 -10.46
N ASN A 361 4.24 -12.98 -9.65
CA ASN A 361 5.15 -13.95 -9.00
C ASN A 361 4.39 -14.90 -8.08
N CYS A 362 3.39 -14.41 -7.34
CA CYS A 362 2.51 -15.28 -6.53
C CYS A 362 1.79 -16.31 -7.39
N GLN A 363 1.30 -15.94 -8.58
CA GLN A 363 0.66 -16.87 -9.50
C GLN A 363 1.60 -17.98 -9.96
N VAL A 364 2.78 -17.63 -10.47
CA VAL A 364 3.79 -18.59 -10.94
C VAL A 364 4.17 -19.58 -9.84
N HIS A 365 4.44 -19.08 -8.64
CA HIS A 365 4.78 -19.93 -7.49
C HIS A 365 3.58 -20.75 -6.98
N GLY A 366 2.37 -20.19 -7.02
CA GLY A 366 1.14 -20.87 -6.65
C GLY A 366 0.85 -22.07 -7.55
N GLU A 367 0.94 -21.91 -8.88
CA GLU A 367 0.74 -22.99 -9.85
C GLU A 367 1.75 -24.13 -9.64
N LYS A 368 3.01 -23.76 -9.35
CA LYS A 368 4.07 -24.71 -9.03
C LYS A 368 3.78 -25.48 -7.74
N PHE A 369 3.49 -24.80 -6.64
CA PHE A 369 3.18 -25.46 -5.35
C PHE A 369 1.93 -26.31 -5.39
N LEU A 370 0.95 -25.92 -6.21
CA LEU A 370 -0.24 -26.72 -6.48
C LEU A 370 0.09 -27.99 -7.27
N SER A 371 1.01 -27.91 -8.22
CA SER A 371 1.47 -29.08 -8.97
C SER A 371 2.21 -30.11 -8.11
N GLU A 372 2.87 -29.64 -7.05
CA GLU A 372 3.68 -30.43 -6.11
C GLU A 372 2.90 -30.92 -4.88
N GLY A 373 1.67 -30.44 -4.69
CA GLY A 373 0.81 -30.78 -3.57
C GLY A 373 1.17 -30.10 -2.24
N LEU A 374 1.95 -29.01 -2.29
CA LEU A 374 2.21 -28.14 -1.12
C LEU A 374 1.03 -27.22 -0.83
N ILE A 375 0.35 -26.75 -1.88
CA ILE A 375 -0.99 -26.17 -1.83
C ILE A 375 -1.94 -27.25 -2.34
N THR A 376 -2.98 -27.59 -1.59
CA THR A 376 -3.91 -28.66 -1.98
C THR A 376 -5.07 -28.12 -2.81
N GLN A 377 -5.80 -28.99 -3.50
CA GLN A 377 -7.06 -28.60 -4.15
C GLN A 377 -8.07 -28.04 -3.13
N GLU A 378 -8.10 -28.63 -1.93
CA GLU A 378 -8.90 -28.14 -0.81
C GLU A 378 -8.52 -26.71 -0.42
N ASP A 379 -7.24 -26.33 -0.44
CA ASP A 379 -6.82 -24.94 -0.20
C ASP A 379 -7.44 -23.97 -1.21
N VAL A 380 -7.49 -24.37 -2.49
CA VAL A 380 -8.04 -23.53 -3.55
C VAL A 380 -9.56 -23.41 -3.41
N GLU A 381 -10.25 -24.50 -3.10
CA GLU A 381 -11.71 -24.50 -2.87
C GLU A 381 -12.08 -23.72 -1.58
N ASP A 382 -11.29 -23.83 -0.51
CA ASP A 382 -11.48 -23.06 0.71
C ASP A 382 -11.22 -21.57 0.49
N ALA A 383 -10.21 -21.22 -0.31
CA ALA A 383 -9.96 -19.85 -0.73
C ALA A 383 -11.12 -19.29 -1.57
N LYS A 384 -11.69 -20.09 -2.47
CA LYS A 384 -12.79 -19.71 -3.36
C LYS A 384 -14.13 -19.59 -2.63
N SER A 385 -14.41 -20.48 -1.68
CA SER A 385 -15.67 -20.52 -0.92
C SER A 385 -15.77 -19.45 0.18
N GLY A 386 -14.77 -18.58 0.33
CA GLY A 386 -14.76 -17.52 1.35
C GLY A 386 -14.45 -18.00 2.77
N LYS A 387 -14.28 -19.31 2.99
CA LYS A 387 -13.75 -19.89 4.24
C LYS A 387 -12.29 -19.47 4.48
N GLY A 388 -11.57 -19.22 3.39
CA GLY A 388 -10.24 -18.64 3.33
C GLY A 388 -9.14 -19.69 3.56
N SER A 389 -8.26 -19.89 2.57
CA SER A 389 -6.99 -20.57 2.80
C SER A 389 -5.91 -19.55 3.16
N ARG A 390 -5.38 -19.67 4.38
CA ARG A 390 -4.28 -18.80 4.84
C ARG A 390 -2.98 -19.07 4.10
N ALA A 391 -2.77 -20.30 3.61
CA ALA A 391 -1.63 -20.65 2.79
C ALA A 391 -1.64 -19.85 1.46
N ILE A 392 -2.80 -19.70 0.81
CA ILE A 392 -2.92 -18.95 -0.45
C ILE A 392 -2.99 -17.43 -0.20
N SER A 393 -3.83 -16.98 0.73
CA SER A 393 -4.11 -15.55 0.92
C SER A 393 -3.00 -14.79 1.66
N THR A 394 -2.25 -15.46 2.53
CA THR A 394 -1.17 -14.84 3.32
C THR A 394 0.15 -15.55 3.15
N GLY A 395 0.20 -16.88 3.13
CA GLY A 395 1.43 -17.66 3.05
C GLY A 395 2.21 -17.45 1.76
N LEU A 396 1.57 -17.66 0.61
CA LEU A 396 2.17 -17.57 -0.72
C LEU A 396 2.73 -16.17 -1.04
N PRO A 397 2.02 -15.07 -0.74
CA PRO A 397 2.57 -13.72 -0.92
C PRO A 397 3.73 -13.43 0.03
N THR A 398 3.63 -13.92 1.26
CA THR A 398 4.73 -13.80 2.23
C THR A 398 5.95 -14.57 1.77
N PHE A 399 5.77 -15.74 1.15
CA PHE A 399 6.84 -16.51 0.54
C PHE A 399 7.50 -15.74 -0.63
N CYS A 400 6.73 -15.20 -1.57
CA CYS A 400 7.28 -14.43 -2.69
C CYS A 400 8.05 -13.19 -2.22
N LEU A 401 7.54 -12.50 -1.19
CA LEU A 401 8.22 -11.36 -0.60
C LEU A 401 9.52 -11.79 0.10
N LEU A 402 9.49 -12.87 0.89
CA LEU A 402 10.69 -13.41 1.53
C LEU A 402 11.77 -13.75 0.49
N GLN A 403 11.37 -14.34 -0.64
CA GLN A 403 12.29 -14.70 -1.71
C GLN A 403 12.99 -13.47 -2.31
N ALA A 404 12.26 -12.37 -2.48
CA ALA A 404 12.83 -11.09 -2.90
C ALA A 404 13.79 -10.52 -1.84
N LEU A 405 13.46 -10.58 -0.55
CA LEU A 405 14.33 -10.12 0.53
C LEU A 405 15.60 -10.96 0.66
N LEU A 406 15.50 -12.29 0.59
CA LEU A 406 16.65 -13.19 0.61
C LEU A 406 17.58 -12.93 -0.58
N ARG A 407 17.01 -12.76 -1.79
CA ARG A 407 17.81 -12.38 -2.96
C ARG A 407 18.54 -11.06 -2.74
N SER A 408 17.84 -10.06 -2.20
CA SER A 408 18.41 -8.73 -1.93
C SER A 408 19.53 -8.80 -0.89
N ALA A 409 19.34 -9.60 0.17
CA ALA A 409 20.35 -9.84 1.20
C ALA A 409 21.61 -10.51 0.62
N LYS A 410 21.46 -11.52 -0.25
CA LYS A 410 22.58 -12.21 -0.92
C LYS A 410 23.31 -11.32 -1.92
N ALA A 411 22.57 -10.50 -2.68
CA ALA A 411 23.14 -9.55 -3.63
C ALA A 411 23.87 -8.38 -2.94
N ASN A 412 23.75 -8.27 -1.61
CA ASN A 412 24.35 -7.20 -0.81
C ASN A 412 23.95 -5.78 -1.30
N CYS A 413 22.73 -5.65 -1.83
CA CYS A 413 22.24 -4.36 -2.33
C CYS A 413 21.71 -3.48 -1.18
N ALA A 414 21.68 -2.16 -1.40
CA ALA A 414 21.24 -1.18 -0.40
C ALA A 414 19.71 -1.21 -0.20
N GLY A 415 18.96 -1.57 -1.23
CA GLY A 415 17.52 -1.62 -1.34
C GLY A 415 16.95 -3.04 -1.45
N ILE A 416 15.81 -3.18 -2.14
CA ILE A 416 15.14 -4.45 -2.45
C ILE A 416 15.25 -4.70 -3.96
N LEU A 417 15.86 -5.83 -4.34
CA LEU A 417 16.06 -6.24 -5.72
C LEU A 417 14.81 -6.93 -6.29
N LEU A 418 14.28 -6.41 -7.40
CA LEU A 418 13.11 -6.93 -8.09
C LEU A 418 13.38 -8.24 -8.84
N SER A 419 12.32 -8.86 -9.37
CA SER A 419 12.38 -10.17 -10.03
C SER A 419 13.28 -10.22 -11.25
N ASP A 420 13.50 -9.07 -11.90
CA ASP A 420 14.40 -8.90 -13.04
C ASP A 420 15.89 -8.98 -12.66
N ASN A 421 16.23 -9.01 -11.37
CA ASN A 421 17.58 -8.97 -10.82
C ASN A 421 18.41 -7.73 -11.24
N VAL A 422 17.76 -6.69 -11.77
CA VAL A 422 18.42 -5.47 -12.25
C VAL A 422 17.89 -4.26 -11.49
N THR A 423 16.58 -4.17 -11.30
CA THR A 423 15.95 -3.00 -10.69
C THR A 423 15.97 -3.11 -9.17
N GLU A 424 16.57 -2.13 -8.51
CA GLU A 424 16.68 -2.05 -7.05
C GLU A 424 15.79 -0.92 -6.50
N ILE A 425 14.95 -1.20 -5.52
CA ILE A 425 14.15 -0.19 -4.81
C ILE A 425 14.87 0.22 -3.52
N THR A 426 15.30 1.47 -3.48
CA THR A 426 15.95 2.14 -2.37
C THR A 426 15.04 3.22 -1.79
N SER A 427 15.47 3.86 -0.70
CA SER A 427 14.73 4.99 -0.11
C SER A 427 14.65 6.19 -1.06
N THR A 428 15.54 6.32 -2.05
CA THR A 428 15.64 7.48 -2.95
C THR A 428 14.89 7.32 -4.28
N ASN A 429 14.67 6.09 -4.75
CA ASN A 429 13.92 5.82 -5.99
C ASN A 429 12.57 5.12 -5.75
N ARG A 430 12.16 4.97 -4.47
CA ARG A 430 10.85 4.41 -4.15
C ARG A 430 9.72 5.26 -4.74
N PRO A 431 8.60 4.64 -5.11
CA PRO A 431 7.41 5.39 -5.47
C PRO A 431 6.95 6.28 -4.31
N ARG A 432 6.57 7.53 -4.61
CA ARG A 432 6.08 8.52 -3.63
C ARG A 432 4.60 8.27 -3.28
N ASP A 433 4.31 7.07 -2.80
CA ASP A 433 2.97 6.68 -2.34
C ASP A 433 3.02 6.23 -0.87
N ALA A 434 1.94 6.52 -0.14
CA ALA A 434 1.82 6.27 1.31
C ALA A 434 2.05 4.79 1.65
N PHE A 435 1.67 3.88 0.75
CA PHE A 435 1.92 2.45 0.90
C PHE A 435 3.42 2.14 1.05
N PHE A 436 4.26 2.67 0.15
CA PHE A 436 5.71 2.42 0.16
C PHE A 436 6.38 3.11 1.35
N ASP A 437 5.90 4.28 1.76
CA ASP A 437 6.38 4.95 2.96
C ASP A 437 6.12 4.15 4.23
N TRP A 438 5.01 3.41 4.30
CA TRP A 438 4.69 2.57 5.45
C TRP A 438 5.44 1.25 5.46
N PHE A 439 5.61 0.59 4.31
CA PHE A 439 6.08 -0.80 4.24
C PHE A 439 7.55 -0.98 3.86
N LEU A 440 8.19 -0.02 3.16
CA LEU A 440 9.57 -0.19 2.69
C LEU A 440 10.57 -0.32 3.84
N ASN A 441 10.51 0.57 4.84
CA ASN A 441 11.42 0.53 5.98
C ASN A 441 11.35 -0.80 6.76
N PRO A 442 10.16 -1.31 7.13
CA PRO A 442 10.02 -2.65 7.70
C PRO A 442 10.70 -3.74 6.87
N PHE A 443 10.58 -3.70 5.54
CA PHE A 443 11.20 -4.69 4.66
C PHE A 443 12.72 -4.58 4.61
N LEU A 444 13.28 -3.36 4.56
CA LEU A 444 14.72 -3.15 4.64
C LEU A 444 15.30 -3.67 5.96
N VAL A 445 14.63 -3.41 7.08
CA VAL A 445 15.04 -3.95 8.39
C VAL A 445 15.03 -5.48 8.39
N ILE A 446 14.01 -6.12 7.82
CA ILE A 446 13.95 -7.59 7.72
C ILE A 446 15.06 -8.11 6.80
N LYS A 447 15.34 -7.44 5.67
CA LYS A 447 16.45 -7.78 4.77
C LYS A 447 17.79 -7.76 5.52
N ASP A 448 18.05 -6.70 6.27
CA ASP A 448 19.31 -6.57 7.02
C ASP A 448 19.41 -7.62 8.13
N GLN A 449 18.29 -7.97 8.77
CA GLN A 449 18.22 -9.08 9.72
C GLN A 449 18.53 -10.43 9.03
N LEU A 450 17.96 -10.70 7.86
CA LEU A 450 18.24 -11.92 7.09
C LEU A 450 19.71 -12.00 6.66
N LYS A 451 20.29 -10.87 6.24
CA LYS A 451 21.71 -10.77 5.91
C LYS A 451 22.60 -11.06 7.12
N ALA A 452 22.28 -10.50 8.28
CA ALA A 452 23.03 -10.71 9.52
C ALA A 452 22.96 -12.14 10.04
N GLN A 453 21.85 -12.85 9.76
CA GLN A 453 21.65 -14.24 10.16
C GLN A 453 22.47 -15.25 9.35
N ASN A 454 22.94 -14.85 8.16
CA ASN A 454 23.79 -15.63 7.25
C ASN A 454 23.33 -17.10 7.14
N LEU A 455 22.08 -17.29 6.67
CA LEU A 455 21.39 -18.57 6.65
C LEU A 455 22.01 -19.57 5.67
N SER A 456 22.04 -20.85 6.05
CA SER A 456 22.37 -21.94 5.12
C SER A 456 21.20 -22.21 4.14
N GLU A 457 21.44 -22.95 3.06
CA GLU A 457 20.37 -23.30 2.12
C GLU A 457 19.24 -24.12 2.77
N SER A 458 19.57 -24.98 3.74
CA SER A 458 18.57 -25.76 4.48
C SER A 458 17.75 -24.88 5.43
N GLU A 459 18.35 -23.86 6.05
CA GLU A 459 17.66 -22.90 6.91
C GLU A 459 16.78 -21.93 6.10
N GLU A 460 17.21 -21.54 4.90
CA GLU A 460 16.39 -20.77 3.97
C GLU A 460 15.17 -21.56 3.50
N ASP A 461 15.35 -22.83 3.14
CA ASP A 461 14.26 -23.74 2.77
C ASP A 461 13.27 -23.91 3.93
N TYR A 462 13.80 -24.11 5.14
CA TYR A 462 12.99 -24.18 6.37
C TYR A 462 12.19 -22.90 6.58
N LEU A 463 12.82 -21.73 6.50
CA LEU A 463 12.15 -20.43 6.67
C LEU A 463 11.09 -20.20 5.60
N CYS A 464 11.36 -20.56 4.35
CA CYS A 464 10.40 -20.45 3.24
C CYS A 464 9.13 -21.27 3.50
N LYS A 465 9.29 -22.53 3.92
CA LYS A 465 8.17 -23.42 4.25
C LYS A 465 7.44 -22.97 5.51
N LEU A 466 8.18 -22.52 6.52
CA LEU A 466 7.62 -21.95 7.73
C LEU A 466 6.71 -20.78 7.38
N VAL A 467 7.18 -19.81 6.60
CA VAL A 467 6.41 -18.63 6.17
C VAL A 467 5.17 -18.99 5.35
N LEU A 468 5.27 -19.95 4.43
CA LEU A 468 4.14 -20.40 3.62
C LEU A 468 3.01 -20.99 4.48
N LEU A 469 3.36 -21.78 5.50
CA LEU A 469 2.41 -22.54 6.31
C LEU A 469 2.09 -21.91 7.67
N TYR A 470 2.77 -20.83 8.06
CA TYR A 470 2.63 -20.22 9.40
C TYR A 470 1.18 -19.86 9.76
N GLY A 471 0.38 -19.49 8.75
CA GLY A 471 -1.03 -19.16 8.93
C GLY A 471 -1.91 -20.36 9.31
N ASP A 472 -1.48 -21.58 8.97
CA ASP A 472 -2.19 -22.84 9.19
C ASP A 472 -1.39 -23.73 10.17
N PRO A 473 -1.66 -23.63 11.49
CA PRO A 473 -0.92 -24.38 12.49
C PRO A 473 -1.16 -25.89 12.42
N VAL A 474 -2.26 -26.33 11.78
CA VAL A 474 -2.55 -27.76 11.59
C VAL A 474 -1.64 -28.28 10.49
N LYS A 475 -1.62 -27.62 9.32
CA LYS A 475 -0.72 -27.99 8.22
C LYS A 475 0.75 -27.83 8.58
N LEU A 476 1.12 -26.82 9.36
CA LEU A 476 2.48 -26.64 9.83
C LEU A 476 2.96 -27.81 10.70
N LYS A 477 2.06 -28.40 11.51
CA LYS A 477 2.38 -29.56 12.36
C LYS A 477 2.40 -30.88 11.59
N THR A 478 1.55 -31.04 10.59
CA THR A 478 1.44 -32.28 9.81
C THR A 478 2.40 -32.33 8.62
N SER A 479 2.86 -31.17 8.13
CA SER A 479 3.76 -31.06 6.99
C SER A 479 5.22 -31.09 7.42
N TYR A 480 6.05 -31.84 6.70
CA TYR A 480 7.50 -31.80 6.90
C TYR A 480 8.09 -30.51 6.30
N ILE A 481 8.45 -29.56 7.17
CA ILE A 481 9.02 -28.26 6.79
C ILE A 481 10.56 -28.26 6.68
N GLY A 482 11.21 -29.40 6.92
CA GLY A 482 12.67 -29.51 7.00
C GLY A 482 13.16 -29.67 8.44
N GLN A 483 14.46 -29.90 8.60
CA GLN A 483 15.08 -29.94 9.93
C GLN A 483 15.12 -28.52 10.52
N PRO A 484 14.63 -28.32 11.75
CA PRO A 484 14.73 -27.03 12.41
C PRO A 484 16.21 -26.69 12.69
N PRO A 485 16.56 -25.39 12.83
CA PRO A 485 17.89 -25.00 13.28
C PRO A 485 18.27 -25.66 14.60
N GLU A 486 19.53 -26.04 14.76
CA GLU A 486 20.03 -26.76 15.94
C GLU A 486 19.87 -25.94 17.23
N THR A 487 20.01 -24.62 17.14
CA THR A 487 19.90 -23.73 18.30
C THR A 487 18.47 -23.23 18.49
N GLU A 488 17.96 -23.36 19.71
CA GLU A 488 16.63 -22.84 20.08
C GLU A 488 16.51 -21.34 19.82
N ARG A 489 17.60 -20.60 20.07
CA ARG A 489 17.67 -19.16 19.79
C ARG A 489 17.44 -18.87 18.30
N LYS A 490 18.16 -19.53 17.39
CA LYS A 490 18.03 -19.30 15.94
C LYS A 490 16.65 -19.71 15.44
N ARG A 491 16.11 -20.81 15.97
CA ARG A 491 14.72 -21.21 15.70
C ARG A 491 13.71 -20.15 16.13
N ALA A 492 13.86 -19.57 17.33
CA ALA A 492 13.01 -18.49 17.81
C ALA A 492 13.14 -17.21 16.98
N GLU A 493 14.35 -16.89 16.52
CA GLU A 493 14.61 -15.75 15.64
C GLU A 493 13.95 -15.93 14.26
N LEU A 494 14.02 -17.12 13.65
CA LEU A 494 13.32 -17.44 12.40
C LEU A 494 11.80 -17.42 12.56
N ASP A 495 11.27 -17.95 13.67
CA ASP A 495 9.84 -17.87 13.97
C ASP A 495 9.35 -16.43 14.14
N ALA A 496 10.15 -15.59 14.81
CA ALA A 496 9.86 -14.17 14.95
C ALA A 496 9.87 -13.43 13.61
N LEU A 497 10.82 -13.75 12.71
CA LEU A 497 10.87 -13.20 11.35
C LEU A 497 9.64 -13.63 10.54
N ALA A 498 9.30 -14.92 10.56
CA ALA A 498 8.14 -15.45 9.85
C ALA A 498 6.84 -14.78 10.32
N ARG A 499 6.67 -14.63 11.63
CA ARG A 499 5.51 -13.97 12.24
C ARG A 499 5.40 -12.49 11.85
N ARG A 500 6.51 -11.76 11.89
CA ARG A 500 6.55 -10.33 11.50
C ARG A 500 6.22 -10.15 10.03
N LEU A 501 6.80 -10.97 9.16
CA LEU A 501 6.58 -10.90 7.72
C LEU A 501 5.12 -11.24 7.36
N GLN A 502 4.56 -12.31 7.96
CA GLN A 502 3.15 -12.64 7.82
C GLN A 502 2.23 -11.52 8.35
N GLY A 503 2.57 -10.88 9.47
CA GLY A 503 1.80 -9.77 10.01
C GLY A 503 1.74 -8.56 9.07
N ILE A 504 2.87 -8.25 8.41
CA ILE A 504 2.93 -7.18 7.41
C ILE A 504 2.10 -7.55 6.19
N VAL A 505 2.30 -8.73 5.62
CA VAL A 505 1.56 -9.19 4.42
C VAL A 505 0.07 -9.32 4.69
N LYS A 506 -0.33 -9.78 5.88
CA LYS A 506 -1.74 -9.78 6.31
C LYS A 506 -2.32 -8.37 6.41
N SER A 507 -1.50 -7.38 6.75
CA SER A 507 -1.94 -5.98 6.73
C SER A 507 -2.11 -5.49 5.29
N ILE A 508 -1.23 -5.90 4.38
CA ILE A 508 -1.33 -5.60 2.95
C ILE A 508 -2.58 -6.28 2.34
N SER A 509 -2.90 -7.51 2.73
CA SER A 509 -4.07 -8.24 2.20
C SER A 509 -5.42 -7.65 2.61
N ARG A 510 -5.45 -6.68 3.55
CA ARG A 510 -6.67 -5.95 3.94
C ARG A 510 -6.98 -4.79 3.00
N PHE A 511 -6.07 -4.40 2.10
CA PHE A 511 -6.37 -3.39 1.10
C PHE A 511 -7.27 -3.98 0.00
N PRO A 512 -8.30 -3.25 -0.45
CA PRO A 512 -9.21 -3.74 -1.49
C PRO A 512 -8.52 -4.17 -2.78
N THR A 513 -7.53 -3.39 -3.25
CA THR A 513 -6.74 -3.74 -4.44
C THR A 513 -6.01 -5.07 -4.27
N ALA A 514 -5.38 -5.30 -3.12
CA ALA A 514 -4.70 -6.55 -2.83
C ALA A 514 -5.71 -7.71 -2.81
N ARG A 515 -6.89 -7.50 -2.21
CA ARG A 515 -7.98 -8.49 -2.17
C ARG A 515 -8.47 -8.87 -3.56
N ARG A 516 -8.67 -7.91 -4.46
CA ARG A 516 -9.04 -8.19 -5.87
C ARG A 516 -7.99 -9.04 -6.57
N ASN A 517 -6.71 -8.68 -6.41
CA ASN A 517 -5.62 -9.47 -6.96
C ASN A 517 -5.55 -10.89 -6.37
N PHE A 518 -5.88 -11.06 -5.08
CA PHE A 518 -6.01 -12.39 -4.47
C PHE A 518 -7.15 -13.22 -5.04
N GLN A 519 -8.32 -12.62 -5.27
CA GLN A 519 -9.44 -13.32 -5.90
C GLN A 519 -9.08 -13.75 -7.32
N ASN A 520 -8.43 -12.87 -8.10
CA ASN A 520 -7.94 -13.21 -9.44
C ASN A 520 -6.92 -14.35 -9.40
N LEU A 521 -5.97 -14.31 -8.45
CA LEU A 521 -5.01 -15.38 -8.22
C LEU A 521 -5.71 -16.72 -7.94
N VAL A 522 -6.69 -16.74 -7.04
CA VAL A 522 -7.45 -17.96 -6.69
C VAL A 522 -8.23 -18.48 -7.90
N ASN A 523 -8.85 -17.60 -8.68
CA ASN A 523 -9.57 -17.97 -9.90
C ASN A 523 -8.62 -18.60 -10.92
N ASN A 524 -7.48 -17.96 -11.20
CA ASN A 524 -6.47 -18.49 -12.12
C ASN A 524 -5.93 -19.86 -11.68
N LEU A 525 -5.66 -20.04 -10.38
CA LEU A 525 -5.24 -21.34 -9.83
C LEU A 525 -6.33 -22.40 -9.98
N SER A 526 -7.60 -22.03 -9.81
CA SER A 526 -8.75 -22.93 -10.00
C SER A 526 -8.93 -23.34 -11.47
N GLU A 527 -8.72 -22.42 -12.41
CA GLU A 527 -8.74 -22.71 -13.84
C GLU A 527 -7.58 -23.63 -14.24
N HIS A 528 -6.39 -23.38 -13.71
CA HIS A 528 -5.23 -24.24 -13.91
C HIS A 528 -5.47 -25.67 -13.39
N LEU A 529 -6.12 -25.81 -12.22
CA LEU A 529 -6.57 -27.12 -11.73
C LEU A 529 -7.58 -27.79 -12.66
N ALA A 530 -8.59 -27.05 -13.13
CA ALA A 530 -9.61 -27.58 -14.03
C ALA A 530 -9.01 -28.09 -15.34
N ARG A 531 -8.08 -27.33 -15.94
CA ARG A 531 -7.35 -27.73 -17.15
C ARG A 531 -6.51 -28.99 -16.92
N LYS A 532 -5.81 -29.06 -15.79
CA LYS A 532 -4.97 -30.23 -15.45
C LYS A 532 -5.80 -31.48 -15.17
N ASN A 533 -6.98 -31.34 -14.57
CA ASN A 533 -7.90 -32.44 -14.32
C ASN A 533 -8.62 -32.91 -15.59
N GLY A 534 -8.90 -32.00 -16.54
CA GLY A 534 -9.50 -32.32 -17.85
C GLY A 534 -8.55 -33.07 -18.80
N ASN A 535 -7.24 -32.84 -18.70
CA ASN A 535 -6.22 -33.48 -19.54
C ASN A 535 -5.73 -34.86 -19.02
N GLY A 536 -6.48 -35.52 -18.14
CA GLY A 536 -6.21 -36.88 -17.68
C GLY A 536 -5.52 -36.96 -16.32
N ARG A 537 -6.05 -37.86 -15.49
CA ARG A 537 -5.70 -38.13 -14.08
C ARG A 537 -4.27 -38.65 -13.90
N LYS A 538 -3.24 -37.79 -14.04
CA LYS A 538 -1.89 -38.11 -13.56
C LYS A 538 -1.87 -37.94 -12.03
N LYS A 539 -1.83 -39.06 -11.31
CA LYS A 539 -1.63 -39.13 -9.86
C LYS A 539 -0.46 -38.22 -9.46
N PHE A 540 -0.65 -37.41 -8.42
CA PHE A 540 0.39 -36.57 -7.82
C PHE A 540 1.57 -37.45 -7.38
N ALA A 541 2.62 -37.52 -8.20
CA ALA A 541 3.90 -38.07 -7.78
C ALA A 541 4.57 -37.01 -6.89
N ARG A 542 4.66 -37.30 -5.59
CA ARG A 542 5.30 -36.44 -4.59
C ARG A 542 6.81 -36.39 -4.89
N SER A 543 7.23 -35.46 -5.75
CA SER A 543 8.64 -35.26 -6.10
C SER A 543 9.38 -34.64 -4.91
N LYS A 544 10.47 -35.26 -4.48
CA LYS A 544 11.37 -34.68 -3.47
C LYS A 544 12.10 -33.49 -4.12
N SER A 545 11.93 -32.33 -3.49
CA SER A 545 12.75 -31.11 -3.62
C SER A 545 12.57 -30.25 -4.88
N ALA A 546 11.52 -29.42 -4.87
CA ALA A 546 11.39 -28.26 -5.75
C ALA A 546 12.18 -27.04 -5.27
N PHE A 547 12.39 -26.94 -3.96
CA PHE A 547 13.18 -25.88 -3.36
C PHE A 547 14.64 -25.97 -3.77
N ALA A 548 15.28 -27.14 -3.78
CA ALA A 548 16.65 -27.26 -4.30
C ALA A 548 16.75 -26.86 -5.77
N ARG A 549 15.68 -27.00 -6.57
CA ARG A 549 15.63 -26.54 -7.97
C ARG A 549 15.45 -25.02 -8.11
N ILE A 550 14.72 -24.39 -7.18
CA ILE A 550 14.60 -22.91 -7.07
C ILE A 550 15.94 -22.31 -6.63
N PHE A 551 16.65 -22.99 -5.73
CA PHE A 551 17.98 -22.57 -5.28
C PHE A 551 19.06 -22.89 -6.33
N SER A 552 18.95 -23.97 -7.12
CA SER A 552 19.93 -24.34 -8.15
C SER A 552 19.78 -23.59 -9.48
N GLN A 553 18.58 -23.13 -9.86
CA GLN A 553 18.41 -22.26 -11.03
C GLN A 553 19.08 -20.88 -10.88
N ARG A 554 19.56 -20.53 -9.68
CA ARG A 554 20.28 -19.27 -9.41
C ARG A 554 21.71 -19.22 -9.96
N SER A 555 22.31 -20.33 -10.41
CA SER A 555 23.72 -20.37 -10.84
C SER A 555 23.97 -20.46 -12.36
N VAL A 556 22.96 -20.71 -13.20
CA VAL A 556 23.17 -21.11 -14.61
C VAL A 556 22.80 -20.04 -15.66
N VAL A 557 22.27 -18.88 -15.28
CA VAL A 557 21.98 -17.80 -16.26
C VAL A 557 23.19 -16.86 -16.38
N ASN A 558 24.33 -17.41 -16.80
CA ASN A 558 25.51 -16.67 -17.29
C ASN A 558 25.97 -17.34 -18.58
N GLY A 559 25.20 -17.16 -19.65
CA GLY A 559 25.53 -17.66 -20.97
C GLY A 559 24.78 -16.86 -22.03
N LYS A 560 25.48 -15.93 -22.68
CA LYS A 560 24.98 -15.23 -23.88
C LYS A 560 24.64 -16.28 -24.96
N PRO A 561 23.47 -16.24 -25.61
CA PRO A 561 23.28 -16.98 -26.84
C PRO A 561 23.82 -16.12 -28.00
N SER A 562 24.92 -16.57 -28.57
CA SER A 562 25.39 -16.15 -29.89
C SER A 562 24.38 -16.56 -30.96
N PHE A 563 23.96 -15.58 -31.76
CA PHE A 563 23.18 -15.77 -32.98
C PHE A 563 23.92 -16.69 -33.97
N SER A 564 23.23 -17.71 -34.47
CA SER A 564 23.58 -18.31 -35.77
C SER A 564 22.31 -18.76 -36.50
N HIS A 565 22.21 -18.27 -37.73
CA HIS A 565 21.19 -18.43 -38.76
C HIS A 565 21.25 -19.83 -39.40
N SER A 566 20.09 -20.44 -39.71
CA SER A 566 19.78 -21.27 -40.92
C SER A 566 18.55 -22.16 -40.61
N SER A 567 17.34 -21.81 -41.03
CA SER A 567 16.68 -22.17 -42.31
C SER A 567 16.42 -23.67 -42.51
N ASP A 568 15.14 -24.03 -42.40
CA ASP A 568 14.33 -25.06 -43.08
C ASP A 568 15.01 -26.30 -43.68
N SER A 569 14.44 -27.48 -43.39
CA SER A 569 13.80 -28.37 -44.39
C SER A 569 13.29 -29.67 -43.73
N ASP A 570 12.12 -30.10 -44.21
CA ASP A 570 11.39 -31.33 -43.91
C ASP A 570 12.21 -32.62 -44.02
N SER A 571 11.81 -33.67 -43.28
CA SER A 571 11.12 -34.87 -43.83
C SER A 571 11.28 -36.15 -42.99
N GLN A 572 10.11 -36.76 -42.72
CA GLN A 572 9.76 -38.19 -42.79
C GLN A 572 10.48 -39.29 -41.97
N GLN A 573 9.62 -40.03 -41.24
CA GLN A 573 9.43 -41.50 -41.21
C GLN A 573 10.63 -42.42 -40.90
N VAL A 574 10.53 -43.60 -40.28
CA VAL A 574 9.51 -44.44 -39.63
C VAL A 574 10.31 -45.64 -39.10
N SER A 575 9.83 -46.28 -38.02
CA SER A 575 10.15 -47.66 -37.59
C SER A 575 11.57 -47.94 -37.09
N ALA A 576 11.81 -48.91 -36.21
CA ALA A 576 11.00 -49.70 -35.29
C ALA A 576 11.99 -50.56 -34.48
N SER A 577 11.51 -51.03 -33.32
CA SER A 577 11.85 -52.32 -32.71
C SER A 577 13.17 -52.49 -31.95
N ARG A 578 12.98 -52.86 -30.67
CA ARG A 578 13.54 -54.04 -29.95
C ARG A 578 15.06 -54.11 -29.82
N GLU A 579 15.66 -54.71 -28.81
CA GLU A 579 15.33 -55.40 -27.55
C GLU A 579 16.72 -55.41 -26.85
N VAL A 580 16.78 -55.04 -25.57
CA VAL A 580 17.18 -55.95 -24.49
C VAL A 580 18.69 -56.28 -24.41
N ASP A 581 19.19 -55.96 -23.22
CA ASP A 581 20.27 -56.56 -22.41
C ASP A 581 21.78 -56.26 -22.63
N VAL A 582 22.28 -55.57 -21.59
CA VAL A 582 23.42 -55.91 -20.71
C VAL A 582 24.81 -55.98 -21.36
N VAL A 583 25.64 -54.97 -21.08
CA VAL A 583 26.67 -54.92 -20.01
C VAL A 583 26.90 -53.46 -19.63
#